data_AF-A0A1I3PV45-F1
#
_entry.id   AF-A0A1I3PV45-F1
#
_cell.length_a   1.000
_cell.length_b   1.000
_cell.length_c   1.000
_cell.angle_alpha   90.00
_cell.angle_beta   90.00
_cell.angle_gamma   90.00
#
_symmetry.space_group_name_H-M   'P 1'
#
loop_
_entity.id
_entity.type
_entity.pdbx_description
1 polymer ?
#
loop_
_entity_poly.entity_id
_entity_poly.type
_entity_poly.pdbx_seq_one_letter_code
_entity_poly.pdbx_strand_id
1 'polypeptide(L)'
;MKTILRSAIIAAVFAVPAVTYAQDAATRTQVRNELVQLESVGYHVGDGDQTQYPSAIQAAEAKLSAQRGSTAYGGASSATSQSGSRVSASDWNAMYTR
;
A
#
# COMPACT_ATOMS: atom_id res chain seq x y z
N MET A 1 -14.33 -12.71 35.01
CA MET A 1 -14.38 -11.56 34.07
C MET A 1 -13.03 -11.22 33.40
N LYS A 2 -11.87 -11.52 34.01
CA LYS A 2 -10.53 -11.26 33.41
C LYS A 2 -10.13 -12.23 32.29
N THR A 3 -10.70 -13.43 32.24
CA THR A 3 -10.36 -14.47 31.26
C THR A 3 -10.98 -14.23 29.89
N ILE A 4 -12.22 -13.70 29.85
CA ILE A 4 -12.91 -13.33 28.60
C ILE A 4 -12.17 -12.20 27.89
N LEU A 5 -11.66 -11.24 28.67
CA LEU A 5 -10.86 -10.14 28.14
C LEU A 5 -9.55 -10.65 27.50
N ARG A 6 -8.89 -11.64 28.13
CA ARG A 6 -7.65 -12.24 27.60
C ARG A 6 -7.91 -13.06 26.33
N SER A 7 -8.99 -13.83 26.26
CA SER A 7 -9.33 -14.59 25.06
C SER A 7 -9.74 -13.69 23.89
N ALA A 8 -10.43 -12.59 24.16
CA ALA A 8 -10.78 -11.59 23.15
C ALA A 8 -9.54 -10.92 22.54
N ILE A 9 -8.53 -10.61 23.37
CA ILE A 9 -7.25 -10.04 22.92
C ILE A 9 -6.50 -11.04 22.00
N ILE A 10 -6.48 -12.33 22.35
CA ILE A 10 -5.81 -13.35 21.54
C ILE A 10 -6.53 -13.57 20.20
N ALA A 11 -7.86 -13.59 20.18
CA ALA A 11 -8.63 -13.72 18.94
C ALA A 11 -8.43 -12.54 17.98
N ALA A 12 -8.30 -11.32 18.51
CA ALA A 12 -8.05 -10.12 17.71
C ALA A 12 -6.68 -10.14 16.98
N VAL A 13 -5.68 -10.83 17.53
CA VAL A 13 -4.35 -10.97 16.91
C VAL A 13 -4.36 -11.92 15.69
N PHE A 14 -5.37 -12.79 15.55
CA PHE A 14 -5.51 -13.65 14.37
C PHE A 14 -6.30 -13.01 13.22
N ALA A 15 -6.87 -11.83 13.42
CA ALA A 15 -7.49 -11.02 12.36
C ALA A 15 -6.44 -10.14 11.63
N VAL A 16 -5.15 -10.49 11.74
CA VAL A 16 -4.07 -9.88 10.94
C VAL A 16 -4.40 -10.10 9.46
N PRO A 17 -4.53 -9.04 8.66
CA PRO A 17 -5.20 -9.12 7.37
C PRO A 17 -4.55 -10.11 6.39
N ALA A 18 -5.31 -11.09 5.92
CA ALA A 18 -4.94 -11.96 4.80
C ALA A 18 -5.21 -11.27 3.44
N VAL A 19 -4.88 -9.99 3.30
CA VAL A 19 -4.92 -9.27 2.02
C VAL A 19 -3.52 -9.20 1.43
N THR A 20 -2.91 -10.36 1.19
CA THR A 20 -1.81 -10.45 0.23
C THR A 20 -2.40 -10.29 -1.17
N TYR A 21 -2.52 -9.05 -1.63
CA TYR A 21 -2.82 -8.75 -3.03
C TYR A 21 -1.64 -9.19 -3.90
N ALA A 22 -1.67 -10.45 -4.32
CA ALA A 22 -0.83 -10.99 -5.38
C ALA A 22 -1.64 -11.28 -6.66
N GLN A 23 -2.88 -10.79 -6.73
CA GLN A 23 -3.89 -11.33 -7.64
C GLN A 23 -4.11 -10.57 -8.94
N ASP A 24 -3.41 -9.46 -9.19
CA ASP A 24 -3.52 -8.77 -10.48
C ASP A 24 -2.15 -8.59 -11.12
N ALA A 25 -1.79 -9.56 -11.96
CA ALA A 25 -0.82 -9.30 -13.00
C ALA A 25 -1.47 -8.31 -13.97
N ALA A 26 -1.22 -7.01 -13.77
CA ALA A 26 -1.74 -5.96 -14.63
C ALA A 26 -1.47 -6.32 -16.09
N THR A 27 -2.53 -6.44 -16.89
CA THR A 27 -2.37 -6.81 -18.29
C THR A 27 -1.71 -5.65 -19.03
N ARG A 28 -0.89 -5.94 -20.05
CA ARG A 28 -0.27 -4.87 -20.86
C ARG A 28 -1.31 -3.94 -21.48
N THR A 29 -2.52 -4.44 -21.73
CA THR A 29 -3.65 -3.64 -22.23
C THR A 29 -4.16 -2.70 -21.15
N GLN A 30 -4.31 -3.19 -19.92
CA GLN A 30 -4.72 -2.38 -18.78
C GLN A 30 -3.71 -1.26 -18.48
N VAL A 31 -2.42 -1.57 -18.42
CA VAL A 31 -1.38 -0.56 -18.16
C VAL A 31 -1.39 0.52 -19.25
N ARG A 32 -1.54 0.15 -20.53
CA ARG A 32 -1.65 1.15 -21.60
C ARG A 32 -2.88 2.04 -21.44
N ASN A 33 -4.03 1.44 -21.10
CA ASN A 33 -5.24 2.22 -20.86
C ASN A 33 -5.05 3.19 -19.69
N GLU A 34 -4.41 2.77 -18.60
CA GLU A 34 -4.11 3.63 -17.45
C GLU A 34 -3.15 4.77 -17.85
N LEU A 35 -2.11 4.49 -18.64
CA LEU A 35 -1.18 5.51 -19.14
C LEU A 35 -1.87 6.56 -20.02
N VAL A 36 -2.75 6.16 -20.93
CA VAL A 36 -3.54 7.10 -21.76
C VAL A 36 -4.42 8.01 -20.90
N GLN A 37 -4.95 7.46 -19.80
CA GLN A 37 -5.76 8.24 -18.88
C GLN A 37 -4.92 9.23 -18.06
N LEU A 38 -3.71 8.84 -17.66
CA LEU A 38 -2.78 9.76 -17.00
C LEU A 38 -2.29 10.84 -17.96
N GLU A 39 -2.05 10.51 -19.23
CA GLU A 39 -1.74 11.49 -20.28
C GLU A 39 -2.88 12.51 -20.46
N SER A 40 -4.14 12.08 -20.34
CA SER A 40 -5.29 13.00 -20.42
C SER A 40 -5.33 14.08 -19.34
N VAL A 41 -4.64 13.87 -18.20
CA VAL A 41 -4.47 14.86 -17.13
C VAL A 41 -3.11 15.55 -17.14
N GLY A 42 -2.33 15.34 -18.21
CA GLY A 42 -1.03 15.99 -18.46
C GLY A 42 0.17 15.28 -17.85
N TYR A 43 0.07 13.98 -17.53
CA TYR A 43 1.21 13.18 -17.07
C TYR A 43 1.89 12.47 -18.24
N HIS A 44 3.17 12.76 -18.45
CA HIS A 44 3.97 12.19 -19.53
C HIS A 44 5.05 11.24 -18.99
N VAL A 45 5.01 9.98 -19.43
CA VAL A 45 5.99 8.96 -19.04
C VAL A 45 7.27 9.15 -19.84
N GLY A 46 8.38 9.40 -19.15
CA GLY A 46 9.71 9.42 -19.75
C GLY A 46 10.25 10.80 -20.12
N ASP A 47 9.51 11.89 -19.83
CA ASP A 47 9.96 13.27 -20.05
C ASP A 47 11.09 13.73 -19.09
N GLY A 48 11.71 12.79 -18.37
CA GLY A 48 12.92 13.01 -17.58
C GLY A 48 12.66 13.36 -16.12
N ASP A 49 11.39 13.40 -15.67
CA ASP A 49 11.04 13.74 -14.30
C ASP A 49 11.12 12.54 -13.33
N GLN A 50 12.19 11.74 -13.46
CA GLN A 50 12.49 10.67 -12.49
C GLN A 50 12.84 11.24 -11.11
N THR A 51 13.16 12.54 -11.02
CA THR A 51 13.48 13.22 -9.75
C THR A 51 12.24 13.42 -8.87
N GLN A 52 11.05 13.56 -9.47
CA GLN A 52 9.80 13.79 -8.75
C GLN A 52 8.97 12.52 -8.58
N TYR A 53 9.50 11.36 -8.95
CA TYR A 53 8.86 10.08 -8.65
C TYR A 53 8.90 9.80 -7.14
N PRO A 54 7.78 9.40 -6.50
CA PRO A 54 6.45 9.12 -7.06
C PRO A 54 5.44 10.29 -6.97
N SER A 55 5.85 11.48 -6.51
CA SER A 55 4.92 12.59 -6.26
C SER A 55 4.15 13.05 -7.50
N ALA A 56 4.79 13.07 -8.69
CA ALA A 56 4.16 13.49 -9.94
C ALA A 56 3.02 12.55 -10.37
N ILE A 57 3.21 11.23 -10.25
CA ILE A 57 2.19 10.24 -10.63
C ILE A 57 0.99 10.28 -9.67
N GLN A 58 1.25 10.46 -8.36
CA GLN A 58 0.18 10.59 -7.36
C GLN A 58 -0.68 11.85 -7.59
N ALA A 59 -0.05 12.97 -7.96
CA ALA A 59 -0.78 14.19 -8.28
C ALA A 59 -1.66 14.04 -9.52
N ALA A 60 -1.18 13.29 -10.53
CA ALA A 60 -1.96 12.98 -11.73
C ALA A 60 -3.15 12.05 -11.41
N GLU A 61 -2.96 11.03 -10.58
CA GLU A 61 -4.04 10.15 -10.11
C GLU A 61 -5.10 10.92 -9.29
N ALA A 62 -4.69 11.87 -8.46
CA ALA A 62 -5.62 12.74 -7.72
C ALA A 62 -6.47 13.60 -8.67
N LYS A 63 -5.87 14.15 -9.74
CA LYS A 63 -6.61 14.91 -10.77
C LYS A 63 -7.58 14.00 -11.54
N LEU A 64 -7.13 12.80 -11.90
CA LEU A 64 -7.92 11.82 -12.65
C LEU A 64 -9.11 11.30 -11.83
N SER A 65 -8.91 11.03 -10.54
CA SER A 65 -9.98 10.64 -9.62
C SER A 65 -10.99 11.76 -9.38
N ALA A 66 -10.53 13.02 -9.27
CA ALA A 66 -11.42 14.18 -9.20
C ALA A 66 -12.28 14.32 -10.48
N GLN A 67 -11.71 14.08 -11.67
CA GLN A 67 -12.45 14.12 -12.95
C GLN A 67 -13.49 13.00 -13.09
N ARG A 68 -13.23 11.81 -12.53
CA ARG A 68 -14.13 10.65 -12.63
C ARG A 68 -15.26 10.65 -11.60
N GLY A 69 -15.23 11.58 -10.64
CA GLY A 69 -15.98 11.42 -9.41
C GLY A 69 -15.56 10.15 -8.68
N SER A 70 -16.18 9.84 -7.55
CA SER A 70 -15.86 8.71 -6.65
C SER A 70 -16.03 7.29 -7.25
N THR A 71 -15.83 7.11 -8.56
CA THR A 71 -15.95 5.83 -9.29
C THR A 71 -14.62 5.20 -9.69
N ALA A 72 -13.47 5.83 -9.36
CA ALA A 72 -12.18 5.18 -9.52
C ALA A 72 -12.01 4.08 -8.45
N TYR A 73 -12.18 2.82 -8.87
CA TYR A 73 -11.78 1.65 -8.09
C TYR A 73 -10.29 1.77 -7.73
N GLY A 74 -9.96 1.68 -6.44
CA GLY A 74 -8.58 1.69 -5.95
C GLY A 74 -8.08 3.05 -5.44
N GLY A 75 -8.89 3.77 -4.65
CA GLY A 75 -8.40 4.95 -3.92
C GLY A 75 -7.12 4.61 -3.14
N ALA A 76 -6.07 5.42 -3.33
CA ALA A 76 -4.82 5.27 -2.60
C ALA A 76 -5.08 5.40 -1.09
N SER A 77 -5.20 4.26 -0.41
CA SER A 77 -5.12 4.20 1.03
C SER A 77 -3.74 4.72 1.41
N SER A 78 -3.68 5.79 2.22
CA SER A 78 -2.45 6.32 2.80
C SER A 78 -1.54 5.18 3.25
N ALA A 79 -0.51 4.89 2.47
CA ALA A 79 0.39 3.78 2.74
C ALA A 79 1.33 4.20 3.87
N THR A 80 1.13 3.67 5.06
CA THR A 80 2.13 3.78 6.13
C THR A 80 3.29 2.83 5.82
N SER A 81 4.43 3.36 5.37
CA SER A 81 5.66 2.59 5.25
C SER A 81 6.24 2.31 6.63
N GLN A 82 6.24 1.04 7.05
CA GLN A 82 6.91 0.60 8.27
C GLN A 82 8.20 -0.14 7.92
N SER A 83 9.34 0.47 8.23
CA SER A 83 10.64 -0.20 8.19
C SER A 83 10.82 -1.09 9.41
N GLY A 84 11.27 -2.33 9.21
CA GLY A 84 11.58 -3.24 10.31
C GLY A 84 12.68 -2.68 11.21
N SER A 85 12.47 -2.70 12.53
CA SER A 85 13.51 -2.40 13.50
C SER A 85 14.33 -3.65 13.78
N ARG A 86 15.66 -3.50 13.78
CA ARG A 86 16.59 -4.55 14.21
C ARG A 86 16.31 -4.95 15.66
N VAL A 87 16.21 -6.25 15.91
CA VAL A 87 15.97 -6.81 17.25
C VAL A 87 17.22 -6.63 18.11
N SER A 88 17.05 -6.23 19.37
CA SER A 88 18.17 -5.97 20.28
C SER A 88 18.88 -7.28 20.67
N ALA A 89 20.19 -7.22 20.95
CA ALA A 89 20.95 -8.41 21.37
C ALA A 89 20.41 -9.02 22.68
N SER A 90 19.81 -8.20 23.55
CA SER A 90 19.12 -8.66 24.76
C SER A 90 17.87 -9.48 24.45
N ASP A 91 17.08 -9.09 23.45
CA ASP A 91 15.89 -9.85 23.03
C ASP A 91 16.27 -11.18 22.41
N TRP A 92 17.37 -11.21 21.63
CA TRP A 92 17.92 -12.44 21.09
C TRP A 92 18.32 -13.42 22.21
N ASN A 93 18.99 -12.93 23.26
CA ASN A 93 19.44 -13.78 24.34
C ASN A 93 18.27 -14.34 25.18
N ALA A 94 17.21 -13.55 25.35
CA ALA A 94 16.00 -13.97 26.06
C ALA A 94 15.23 -15.09 25.34
N MET A 95 15.32 -15.19 24.01
CA MET A 95 14.59 -16.21 23.24
C MET A 95 15.20 -17.61 23.32
N TYR A 96 16.51 -17.73 23.57
CA TYR A 96 17.23 -19.01 23.52
C TYR A 96 17.74 -19.51 24.87
N THR A 97 17.52 -18.75 25.94
CA THR A 97 17.90 -19.19 27.28
C THR A 97 16.68 -19.89 27.91
N ARG A 98 16.74 -21.22 28.03
CA ARG A 98 15.75 -22.05 28.74
C ARG A 98 16.36 -22.59 30.03
#